data_AF-A0A370GY27-F1
#
_entry.id   AF-A0A370GY27-F1
#
_cell.length_a   1.000
_cell.length_b   1.000
_cell.length_c   1.000
_cell.angle_alpha   90.00
_cell.angle_beta   90.00
_cell.angle_gamma   90.00
#
_symmetry.space_group_name_H-M   'P 1'
#
loop_
_entity.id
_entity.type
_entity.pdbx_description
1 polymer ?
#
loop_
_entity_poly.entity_id
_entity_poly.type
_entity_poly.pdbx_seq_one_letter_code
_entity_poly.pdbx_strand_id
1 'polypeptide(L)'
;MDASRGLLDGLDAAGLNTALAEATCLGVAVDAPAARLRLELEVLTLPVDGPPPEDRRVVLILTGVSRVAASLRKQEWDDLEPQISPLTLDTLGEAIESFGGGALHGWDFIDVDDSGWALWRELLSLDATVSDRPATHVLEFSQQEGVDPRELDVRVWFEGVEVETSDGRSLTPAEFADGGRRWWKAHDACDPRTMLPDVAPPM
;
A
#
# COMPACT_ATOMS: atom_id res chain seq x y z
N MET A 1 7.78 -21.24 3.58
CA MET A 1 6.59 -21.77 4.30
C MET A 1 6.12 -20.63 5.18
N ASP A 2 5.28 -19.72 4.67
CA ASP A 2 4.86 -18.52 5.44
C ASP A 2 3.40 -18.08 5.22
N ALA A 3 2.56 -18.93 4.64
CA ALA A 3 1.13 -18.63 4.50
C ALA A 3 0.35 -18.74 5.84
N SER A 4 0.99 -19.24 6.90
CA SER A 4 0.32 -19.53 8.18
C SER A 4 0.28 -18.35 9.14
N ARG A 5 0.99 -17.23 8.90
CA ARG A 5 0.98 -16.09 9.84
C ARG A 5 -0.24 -15.20 9.68
N GLY A 6 -0.67 -14.90 8.45
CA GLY A 6 -1.82 -14.03 8.20
C GLY A 6 -3.17 -14.63 8.66
N LEU A 7 -3.35 -15.95 8.55
CA LEU A 7 -4.63 -16.58 8.91
C LEU A 7 -4.90 -16.63 10.43
N LEU A 8 -3.89 -16.43 11.29
CA LEU A 8 -4.00 -16.69 12.73
C LEU A 8 -4.83 -15.64 13.47
N ASP A 9 -4.94 -14.42 12.95
CA ASP A 9 -5.70 -13.32 13.55
C ASP A 9 -6.93 -12.90 12.71
N GLY A 10 -7.26 -13.65 11.65
CA GLY A 10 -8.47 -13.46 10.85
C GLY A 10 -8.35 -12.46 9.68
N LEU A 11 -7.17 -11.88 9.44
CA LEU A 11 -6.90 -11.01 8.29
C LEU A 11 -6.30 -11.81 7.12
N ASP A 12 -6.96 -11.85 5.97
CA ASP A 12 -6.44 -12.51 4.75
C ASP A 12 -5.30 -11.69 4.11
N ALA A 13 -4.12 -11.67 4.74
CA ALA A 13 -2.95 -10.90 4.28
C ALA A 13 -2.56 -11.24 2.83
N ALA A 14 -2.58 -12.53 2.46
CA ALA A 14 -2.29 -12.96 1.09
C ALA A 14 -3.33 -12.42 0.08
N GLY A 15 -4.60 -12.44 0.45
CA GLY A 15 -5.67 -11.84 -0.35
C GLY A 15 -5.53 -10.33 -0.50
N LEU A 16 -5.17 -9.63 0.58
CA LEU A 16 -4.92 -8.20 0.54
C LEU A 16 -3.70 -7.86 -0.31
N ASN A 17 -2.59 -8.60 -0.17
CA ASN A 17 -1.42 -8.43 -1.04
C ASN A 17 -1.78 -8.61 -2.51
N THR A 18 -2.61 -9.61 -2.82
CA THR A 18 -3.12 -9.83 -4.19
C THR A 18 -3.94 -8.65 -4.71
N ALA A 19 -4.75 -8.03 -3.86
CA ALA A 19 -5.58 -6.88 -4.23
C ALA A 19 -4.81 -5.55 -4.30
N LEU A 20 -3.68 -5.45 -3.60
CA LEU A 20 -2.78 -4.30 -3.61
C LEU A 20 -1.69 -4.40 -4.69
N ALA A 21 -1.49 -5.58 -5.28
CA ALA A 21 -0.55 -5.76 -6.38
C ALA A 21 -0.90 -4.84 -7.56
N GLU A 22 0.10 -4.07 -8.02
CA GLU A 22 -0.04 -3.02 -9.05
C GLU A 22 -1.04 -1.91 -8.69
N ALA A 23 -1.40 -1.75 -7.41
CA ALA A 23 -2.21 -0.62 -6.99
C ALA A 23 -1.40 0.68 -7.10
N THR A 24 -2.04 1.74 -7.55
CA THR A 24 -1.46 3.09 -7.57
C THR A 24 -1.81 3.81 -6.28
N CYS A 25 -0.82 4.39 -5.61
CA CYS A 25 -1.04 5.24 -4.45
C CYS A 25 -1.29 6.69 -4.86
N LEU A 26 -2.49 7.17 -4.57
CA LEU A 26 -2.97 8.50 -4.94
C LEU A 26 -2.77 9.53 -3.82
N GLY A 27 -2.76 9.08 -2.55
CA GLY A 27 -2.60 9.97 -1.42
C GLY A 27 -2.69 9.25 -0.09
N VAL A 28 -2.27 9.93 0.98
CA VAL A 28 -2.42 9.45 2.35
C VAL A 28 -2.79 10.58 3.29
N ALA A 29 -3.62 10.26 4.28
CA ALA A 29 -3.95 11.16 5.38
C ALA A 29 -3.88 10.40 6.71
N VAL A 30 -3.21 11.00 7.71
CA VAL A 30 -3.13 10.45 9.06
C VAL A 30 -4.02 11.27 10.00
N ASP A 31 -5.01 10.63 10.59
CA ASP A 31 -5.81 11.17 11.69
C ASP A 31 -5.27 10.59 13.00
N ALA A 32 -4.28 11.28 13.56
CA ALA A 32 -3.63 10.85 14.80
C ALA A 32 -4.61 10.82 16.00
N PRO A 33 -5.49 11.82 16.21
CA PRO A 33 -6.52 11.75 17.27
C PRO A 33 -7.43 10.52 17.18
N ALA A 34 -7.79 10.08 15.97
CA ALA A 34 -8.60 8.88 15.77
C ALA A 34 -7.78 7.57 15.68
N ALA A 35 -6.44 7.65 15.70
CA ALA A 35 -5.54 6.54 15.42
C ALA A 35 -5.90 5.84 14.08
N ARG A 36 -6.06 6.64 13.02
CA ARG A 36 -6.43 6.16 11.68
C ARG A 36 -5.47 6.67 10.62
N LEU A 37 -5.24 5.85 9.60
CA LEU A 37 -4.56 6.24 8.37
C LEU A 37 -5.45 5.88 7.19
N ARG A 38 -5.67 6.83 6.29
CA ARG A 38 -6.43 6.64 5.04
C ARG A 38 -5.46 6.67 3.89
N LEU A 39 -5.43 5.59 3.12
CA LEU A 39 -4.62 5.45 1.91
C LEU A 39 -5.56 5.42 0.71
N GLU A 40 -5.44 6.41 -0.16
CA GLU A 40 -6.23 6.51 -1.39
C GLU A 40 -5.51 5.74 -2.50
N LEU A 41 -6.19 4.77 -3.08
CA LEU A 41 -5.62 3.83 -4.03
C LEU A 41 -6.47 3.74 -5.29
N GLU A 42 -5.84 3.56 -6.44
CA GLU A 42 -6.47 2.96 -7.61
C GLU A 42 -6.02 1.49 -7.70
N VAL A 43 -6.96 0.56 -7.82
CA VAL A 43 -6.68 -0.88 -7.71
C VAL A 43 -7.17 -1.66 -8.92
N LEU A 44 -6.61 -2.86 -9.10
CA LEU A 44 -7.08 -3.82 -10.08
C LEU A 44 -8.15 -4.73 -9.46
N THR A 45 -9.38 -4.63 -9.95
CA THR A 45 -10.51 -5.39 -9.39
C THR A 45 -11.55 -5.74 -10.45
N LEU A 46 -12.20 -6.90 -10.29
CA LEU A 46 -13.35 -7.30 -11.10
C LEU A 46 -14.56 -7.66 -10.22
N PRO A 47 -15.79 -7.34 -10.65
CA PRO A 47 -16.99 -7.89 -10.03
C PRO A 47 -17.13 -9.39 -10.36
N VAL A 48 -18.09 -10.06 -9.71
CA VAL A 48 -18.45 -11.45 -10.04
C VAL A 48 -19.02 -11.51 -11.47
N ASP A 49 -19.94 -10.60 -11.78
CA ASP A 49 -20.61 -10.49 -13.07
C ASP A 49 -20.52 -9.07 -13.62
N GLY A 50 -20.43 -8.94 -14.95
CA GLY A 50 -20.45 -7.67 -15.65
C GLY A 50 -19.08 -7.09 -16.01
N PRO A 51 -19.05 -5.84 -16.52
CA PRO A 51 -17.83 -5.15 -16.88
C PRO A 51 -17.02 -4.73 -15.63
N PRO A 52 -15.71 -4.45 -15.77
CA PRO A 52 -14.94 -3.80 -14.71
C PRO A 52 -15.60 -2.50 -14.25
N PRO A 53 -15.39 -2.07 -12.99
CA PRO A 53 -15.85 -0.76 -12.53
C PRO A 53 -15.21 0.36 -13.37
N GLU A 54 -16.00 1.39 -13.69
CA GLU A 54 -15.50 2.61 -14.36
C GLU A 54 -14.53 3.37 -13.46
N ASP A 55 -14.83 3.39 -12.15
CA ASP A 55 -13.97 3.96 -11.12
C ASP A 55 -13.47 2.83 -10.21
N ARG A 56 -12.14 2.69 -10.15
CA ARG A 56 -11.46 1.66 -9.36
C ARG A 56 -10.80 2.24 -8.12
N ARG A 57 -11.10 3.51 -7.80
CA ARG A 57 -10.55 4.14 -6.61
C ARG A 57 -11.21 3.59 -5.36
N VAL A 58 -10.36 3.29 -4.38
CA VAL A 58 -10.76 2.85 -3.04
C VAL A 58 -9.96 3.63 -2.01
N VAL A 59 -10.50 3.70 -0.80
CA VAL A 59 -9.79 4.16 0.39
C VAL A 59 -9.57 2.96 1.30
N LEU A 60 -8.30 2.60 1.50
CA LEU A 60 -7.88 1.65 2.51
C LEU A 60 -7.72 2.40 3.84
N ILE A 61 -8.52 2.04 4.83
CA ILE A 61 -8.53 2.72 6.14
C ILE A 61 -7.91 1.77 7.16
N LEU A 62 -6.71 2.11 7.61
CA LEU A 62 -6.06 1.44 8.73
C LEU A 62 -6.56 2.03 10.04
N THR A 63 -6.96 1.17 10.96
CA THR A 63 -7.50 1.53 12.28
C THR A 63 -6.60 1.00 13.39
N GLY A 64 -6.62 1.69 14.53
CA GLY A 64 -5.72 1.35 15.64
C GLY A 64 -4.25 1.57 15.28
N VAL A 65 -3.97 2.60 14.46
CA VAL A 65 -2.61 2.94 14.05
C VAL A 65 -1.80 3.35 15.28
N SER A 66 -0.71 2.63 15.54
CA SER A 66 0.16 2.87 16.69
C SER A 66 1.43 3.62 16.33
N ARG A 67 1.97 3.38 15.13
CA ARG A 67 3.21 3.99 14.64
C ARG A 67 3.18 4.17 13.13
N VAL A 68 3.78 5.25 12.66
CA VAL A 68 4.06 5.51 11.24
C VAL A 68 5.53 5.86 11.12
N ALA A 69 6.25 5.14 10.26
CA ALA A 69 7.62 5.45 9.89
C ALA A 69 7.70 5.65 8.38
N ALA A 70 8.54 6.60 7.95
CA ALA A 70 8.81 6.80 6.53
C ALA A 70 10.27 7.19 6.29
N SER A 71 10.80 6.78 5.15
CA SER A 71 12.11 7.20 4.64
C SER A 71 11.92 7.78 3.25
N LEU A 72 12.12 9.09 3.12
CA LEU A 72 12.16 9.81 1.85
C LEU A 72 13.60 10.16 1.55
N ARG A 73 14.15 9.52 0.51
CA ARG A 73 15.55 9.65 0.12
C ARG A 73 15.71 9.89 -1.36
N LYS A 74 16.84 10.48 -1.72
CA LYS A 74 17.34 10.58 -3.09
C LYS A 74 18.81 10.20 -3.08
N GLN A 75 19.25 9.41 -4.06
CA GLN A 75 20.66 9.09 -4.23
C GLN A 75 21.04 9.19 -5.71
N GLU A 76 21.90 10.15 -6.02
CA GLU A 76 22.51 10.27 -7.35
C GLU A 76 23.70 9.29 -7.48
N TRP A 77 24.09 8.97 -8.72
CA TRP A 77 25.13 7.96 -8.98
C TRP A 77 26.51 8.31 -8.37
N ASP A 78 26.79 9.59 -8.12
CA ASP A 78 28.01 10.09 -7.50
C ASP A 78 27.86 10.47 -6.01
N ASP A 79 26.67 10.28 -5.43
CA ASP A 79 26.44 10.50 -4.00
C ASP A 79 27.08 9.38 -3.17
N LEU A 80 27.91 9.76 -2.20
CA LEU A 80 28.51 8.83 -1.25
C LEU A 80 27.48 8.28 -0.24
N GLU A 81 26.51 9.11 0.13
CA GLU A 81 25.42 8.80 1.07
C GLU A 81 24.10 9.36 0.53
N PRO A 82 22.95 8.69 0.77
CA PRO A 82 21.65 9.17 0.32
C PRO A 82 21.26 10.47 1.03
N GLN A 83 20.63 11.38 0.29
CA GLN A 83 20.07 12.61 0.82
C GLN A 83 18.70 12.32 1.42
N ILE A 84 18.58 12.43 2.74
CA ILE A 84 17.32 12.19 3.47
C ILE A 84 16.54 13.51 3.59
N SER A 85 15.29 13.50 3.13
CA SER A 85 14.38 14.64 3.23
C SER A 85 13.48 14.49 4.46
N PRO A 86 13.46 15.44 5.42
CA PRO A 86 12.61 15.35 6.61
C PRO A 86 11.12 15.28 6.28
N LEU A 87 10.34 14.56 7.09
CA LEU A 87 8.89 14.46 6.96
C LEU A 87 8.20 14.60 8.32
N THR A 88 6.95 15.06 8.29
CA THR A 88 6.01 14.96 9.41
C THR A 88 4.79 14.13 8.98
N LEU A 89 3.90 13.81 9.92
CA LEU A 89 2.61 13.18 9.59
C LEU A 89 1.79 14.06 8.63
N ASP A 90 1.84 15.38 8.81
CA ASP A 90 1.07 16.34 8.00
C ASP A 90 1.62 16.47 6.58
N THR A 91 2.94 16.33 6.37
CA THR A 91 3.58 16.44 5.05
C THR A 91 3.71 15.11 4.32
N LEU A 92 3.30 13.99 4.93
CA LEU A 92 3.41 12.66 4.32
C LEU A 92 2.52 12.54 3.08
N GLY A 93 1.31 13.14 3.11
CA GLY A 93 0.41 13.20 1.96
C GLY A 93 1.04 13.89 0.76
N GLU A 94 1.58 15.10 0.97
CA GLU A 94 2.28 15.87 -0.07
C GLU A 94 3.49 15.09 -0.64
N ALA A 95 4.20 14.35 0.21
CA ALA A 95 5.31 13.51 -0.21
C ALA A 95 4.84 12.40 -1.16
N ILE A 96 3.77 11.66 -0.84
CA ILE A 96 3.19 10.64 -1.73
C ILE A 96 2.70 11.24 -3.05
N GLU A 97 1.93 12.32 -2.98
CA GLU A 97 1.37 12.98 -4.17
C GLU A 97 2.46 13.44 -5.14
N SER A 98 3.62 13.85 -4.61
CA SER A 98 4.74 14.29 -5.44
C SER A 98 5.36 13.20 -6.31
N PHE A 99 5.08 11.92 -6.06
CA PHE A 99 5.44 10.80 -6.95
C PHE A 99 4.46 10.63 -8.13
N GLY A 100 3.45 11.49 -8.24
CA GLY A 100 2.58 11.58 -9.41
C GLY A 100 1.64 10.39 -9.62
N GLY A 101 1.34 9.63 -8.57
CA GLY A 101 0.50 8.43 -8.67
C GLY A 101 1.26 7.22 -9.22
N GLY A 102 2.49 7.00 -8.74
CA GLY A 102 3.23 5.76 -9.02
C GLY A 102 2.56 4.53 -8.40
N ALA A 103 2.76 3.38 -9.05
CA ALA A 103 2.39 2.08 -8.50
C ALA A 103 3.12 1.84 -7.16
N LEU A 104 2.45 1.12 -6.26
CA LEU A 104 3.08 0.58 -5.07
C LEU A 104 4.15 -0.42 -5.50
N HIS A 105 5.39 -0.16 -5.12
CA HIS A 105 6.48 -1.11 -5.31
C HIS A 105 6.53 -2.08 -4.13
N GLY A 106 6.59 -3.37 -4.45
CA GLY A 106 6.60 -4.46 -3.48
C GLY A 106 5.99 -5.73 -4.05
N TRP A 107 6.26 -6.85 -3.39
CA TRP A 107 5.64 -8.15 -3.68
C TRP A 107 4.58 -8.51 -2.63
N ASP A 108 4.88 -8.18 -1.38
CA ASP A 108 4.01 -8.32 -0.23
C ASP A 108 3.96 -6.95 0.48
N PHE A 109 2.80 -6.61 1.03
CA PHE A 109 2.58 -5.32 1.69
C PHE A 109 2.14 -5.49 3.14
N ILE A 110 1.27 -6.47 3.40
CA ILE A 110 0.73 -6.78 4.72
C ILE A 110 1.58 -7.84 5.42
N ASP A 111 1.94 -7.58 6.67
CA ASP A 111 2.69 -8.47 7.57
C ASP A 111 3.99 -9.01 6.95
N VAL A 112 4.66 -8.14 6.20
CA VAL A 112 6.01 -8.38 5.69
C VAL A 112 7.00 -8.58 6.82
N ASP A 113 8.07 -9.31 6.55
CA ASP A 113 9.14 -9.46 7.51
C ASP A 113 9.94 -8.15 7.72
N ASP A 114 10.92 -8.19 8.63
CA ASP A 114 11.72 -7.03 8.97
C ASP A 114 12.89 -6.80 7.99
N SER A 115 12.97 -7.54 6.87
CA SER A 115 14.11 -7.41 5.94
C SER A 115 14.15 -6.02 5.28
N GLY A 116 13.02 -5.53 4.77
CA GLY A 116 12.89 -4.18 4.21
C GLY A 116 13.20 -3.12 5.26
N TRP A 117 12.49 -3.15 6.39
CA TRP A 117 12.72 -2.25 7.52
C TRP A 117 14.17 -2.21 8.01
N ALA A 118 14.86 -3.35 8.09
CA ALA A 118 16.25 -3.40 8.51
C ALA A 118 17.19 -2.61 7.58
N LEU A 119 16.84 -2.44 6.30
CA LEU A 119 17.63 -1.69 5.33
C LEU A 119 17.50 -0.17 5.51
N TRP A 120 16.30 0.33 5.79
CA TRP A 120 16.03 1.77 5.76
C TRP A 120 15.70 2.41 7.12
N ARG A 121 15.57 1.65 8.20
CA ARG A 121 15.30 2.17 9.56
C ARG A 121 16.36 3.13 10.12
N GLU A 122 17.55 3.16 9.53
CA GLU A 122 18.61 4.10 9.91
C GLU A 122 18.58 5.39 9.07
N LEU A 123 17.72 5.44 8.05
CA LEU A 123 17.57 6.52 7.08
C LEU A 123 16.18 7.19 7.19
N LEU A 124 15.65 7.31 8.41
CA LEU A 124 14.28 7.76 8.63
C LEU A 124 14.12 9.26 8.41
N SER A 125 13.08 9.59 7.64
CA SER A 125 12.55 10.95 7.50
C SER A 125 11.51 11.27 8.56
N LEU A 126 10.80 10.23 9.02
CA LEU A 126 9.71 10.29 9.99
C LEU A 126 9.69 9.00 10.81
N ASP A 127 9.50 9.15 12.11
CA ASP A 127 9.19 8.05 13.03
C ASP A 127 8.27 8.58 14.14
N ALA A 128 6.96 8.41 13.93
CA ALA A 128 5.94 8.97 14.79
C ALA A 128 5.15 7.87 15.49
N THR A 129 5.08 7.96 16.83
CA THR A 129 4.09 7.23 17.61
C THR A 129 2.75 7.95 17.51
N VAL A 130 1.73 7.24 17.03
CA VAL A 130 0.36 7.75 16.86
C VAL A 130 -0.51 7.34 18.06
N SER A 131 -0.29 6.15 18.61
CA SER A 131 -1.04 5.63 19.75
C SER A 131 -0.21 4.61 20.54
N ASP A 132 -0.46 4.51 21.85
CA ASP A 132 0.18 3.51 22.72
C ASP A 132 -0.46 2.11 22.60
N ARG A 133 -1.46 1.95 21.74
CA ARG A 133 -2.10 0.65 21.52
C ARG A 133 -1.14 -0.31 20.80
N PRO A 134 -1.08 -1.59 21.20
CA PRO A 134 -0.30 -2.56 20.46
C PRO A 134 -0.91 -2.75 19.08
N ALA A 135 -0.08 -2.71 18.05
CA ALA A 135 -0.46 -3.14 16.71
C ALA A 135 -0.23 -4.65 16.55
N THR A 136 -1.10 -5.29 15.79
CA THR A 136 -0.99 -6.71 15.42
C THR A 136 -0.49 -6.89 13.99
N HIS A 137 -0.67 -5.86 13.15
CA HIS A 137 -0.32 -5.91 11.73
C HIS A 137 0.61 -4.79 11.31
N VAL A 138 1.26 -5.01 10.17
CA VAL A 138 2.11 -4.03 9.49
C VAL A 138 1.67 -3.89 8.04
N LEU A 139 1.63 -2.65 7.54
CA LEU A 139 1.60 -2.34 6.12
C LEU A 139 2.94 -1.69 5.78
N GLU A 140 3.66 -2.23 4.80
CA GLU A 140 4.85 -1.62 4.21
C GLU A 140 4.64 -1.47 2.70
N PHE A 141 5.01 -0.31 2.16
CA PHE A 141 5.02 -0.08 0.72
C PHE A 141 6.07 0.97 0.35
N SER A 142 6.46 1.00 -0.93
CA SER A 142 7.33 2.03 -1.46
C SER A 142 6.86 2.66 -2.76
N GLN A 143 7.33 3.86 -3.04
CA GLN A 143 7.18 4.59 -4.31
C GLN A 143 8.56 5.01 -4.82
N GLN A 144 8.80 4.88 -6.13
CA GLN A 144 10.10 5.14 -6.73
C GLN A 144 9.97 5.90 -8.06
N GLU A 145 10.88 6.84 -8.35
CA GLU A 145 10.94 7.58 -9.61
C GLU A 145 12.20 7.27 -10.43
N GLY A 146 12.07 6.63 -11.60
CA GLY A 146 13.08 6.71 -12.68
C GLY A 146 14.50 6.19 -12.39
N VAL A 147 15.48 6.72 -13.14
CA VAL A 147 16.92 6.42 -13.02
C VAL A 147 17.56 7.48 -12.13
N ASP A 148 18.31 7.05 -11.11
CA ASP A 148 18.78 7.82 -9.94
C ASP A 148 17.66 8.19 -8.96
N PRO A 149 16.98 7.16 -8.41
CA PRO A 149 15.63 7.32 -7.93
C PRO A 149 15.54 8.11 -6.64
N ARG A 150 14.57 9.01 -6.65
CA ARG A 150 13.90 9.39 -5.41
C ARG A 150 13.04 8.21 -4.97
N GLU A 151 13.12 7.88 -3.70
CA GLU A 151 12.46 6.72 -3.12
C GLU A 151 11.77 7.12 -1.82
N LEU A 152 10.55 6.63 -1.64
CA LEU A 152 9.76 6.78 -0.43
C LEU A 152 9.36 5.39 0.07
N ASP A 153 9.85 4.98 1.23
CA ASP A 153 9.31 3.84 1.97
C ASP A 153 8.39 4.33 3.07
N VAL A 154 7.28 3.64 3.26
CA VAL A 154 6.34 3.89 4.35
C VAL A 154 6.02 2.58 5.04
N ARG A 155 6.10 2.58 6.38
CA ARG A 155 5.68 1.47 7.23
C ARG A 155 4.70 1.94 8.29
N VAL A 156 3.58 1.25 8.40
CA VAL A 156 2.47 1.57 9.30
C VAL A 156 2.16 0.36 10.16
N TRP A 157 2.11 0.56 11.47
CA TRP A 157 1.69 -0.46 12.43
C TRP A 157 0.24 -0.21 12.83
N PHE A 158 -0.64 -1.21 12.66
CA PHE A 158 -2.08 -1.07 12.83
C PHE A 158 -2.76 -2.31 13.44
N GLU A 159 -4.04 -2.19 13.77
CA GLU A 159 -4.86 -3.26 14.37
C GLU A 159 -5.89 -3.82 13.38
N GLY A 160 -6.58 -2.97 12.63
CA GLY A 160 -7.64 -3.39 11.72
C GLY A 160 -7.64 -2.63 10.40
N VAL A 161 -8.34 -3.17 9.41
CA VAL A 161 -8.47 -2.57 8.08
C VAL A 161 -9.93 -2.54 7.62
N GLU A 162 -10.33 -1.41 7.07
CA GLU A 162 -11.61 -1.19 6.40
C GLU A 162 -11.33 -0.73 4.96
N VAL A 163 -12.27 -0.98 4.05
CA VAL A 163 -12.17 -0.54 2.65
C VAL A 163 -13.44 0.19 2.26
N GLU A 164 -13.30 1.33 1.57
CA GLU A 164 -14.42 2.12 1.06
C GLU A 164 -14.18 2.39 -0.44
N THR A 165 -15.19 2.20 -1.29
CA THR A 165 -15.12 2.61 -2.70
C THR A 165 -15.36 4.11 -2.85
N SER A 166 -14.97 4.69 -3.99
CA SER A 166 -15.12 6.13 -4.24
C SER A 166 -16.56 6.67 -4.18
N ASP A 167 -17.56 5.79 -4.34
CA ASP A 167 -19.00 6.09 -4.17
C ASP A 167 -19.48 6.00 -2.70
N GLY A 168 -18.58 5.75 -1.75
CA GLY A 168 -18.85 5.69 -0.31
C GLY A 168 -19.36 4.33 0.18
N ARG A 169 -19.35 3.29 -0.65
CA ARG A 169 -19.76 1.95 -0.23
C ARG A 169 -18.63 1.24 0.51
N SER A 170 -18.93 0.73 1.70
CA SER A 170 -17.99 -0.10 2.47
C SER A 170 -17.85 -1.49 1.85
N LEU A 171 -16.61 -1.97 1.77
CA LEU A 171 -16.22 -3.33 1.41
C LEU A 171 -15.62 -4.00 2.64
N THR A 172 -15.94 -5.28 2.84
CA THR A 172 -15.16 -6.10 3.75
C THR A 172 -13.77 -6.38 3.16
N PRO A 173 -12.73 -6.61 3.99
CA PRO A 173 -11.41 -6.99 3.49
C PRO A 173 -11.45 -8.24 2.59
N ALA A 174 -12.35 -9.19 2.88
CA ALA A 174 -12.55 -10.38 2.08
C ALA A 174 -13.13 -10.07 0.68
N GLU A 175 -14.12 -9.19 0.59
CA GLU A 175 -14.69 -8.76 -0.71
C GLU A 175 -13.65 -8.01 -1.55
N PHE A 176 -12.84 -7.18 -0.92
CA PHE A 176 -11.74 -6.47 -1.57
C PHE A 176 -10.70 -7.46 -2.13
N ALA A 177 -10.24 -8.40 -1.30
CA ALA A 177 -9.33 -9.47 -1.69
C ALA A 177 -9.88 -10.33 -2.84
N ASP A 178 -11.17 -10.70 -2.79
CA ASP A 178 -11.82 -11.48 -3.84
C ASP A 178 -11.91 -10.72 -5.16
N GLY A 179 -12.06 -9.38 -5.12
CA GLY A 179 -11.99 -8.51 -6.30
C GLY A 179 -10.66 -8.59 -7.03
N GLY A 180 -9.56 -8.47 -6.29
CA GLY A 180 -8.21 -8.61 -6.82
C GLY A 180 -7.93 -10.02 -7.36
N ARG A 181 -8.30 -11.07 -6.61
CA ARG A 181 -8.17 -12.46 -7.06
C ARG A 181 -8.89 -12.73 -8.37
N ARG A 182 -10.11 -12.21 -8.53
CA ARG A 182 -10.86 -12.35 -9.79
C ARG A 182 -10.15 -11.64 -10.94
N TRP A 183 -9.61 -10.45 -10.69
CA TRP A 183 -8.87 -9.70 -11.69
C TRP A 183 -7.65 -10.48 -12.18
N TRP A 184 -6.77 -10.92 -11.28
CA TRP A 184 -5.56 -11.65 -11.65
C TRP A 184 -5.86 -12.98 -12.34
N LYS A 185 -6.85 -13.73 -11.85
CA LYS A 185 -7.29 -14.97 -12.50
C LYS A 185 -7.81 -14.73 -13.92
N ALA A 186 -8.54 -13.64 -14.15
CA ALA A 186 -9.04 -13.28 -15.47
C ALA A 186 -7.90 -12.80 -16.38
N HIS A 187 -6.94 -12.07 -15.83
CA HIS A 187 -5.73 -11.63 -16.51
C HIS A 187 -4.90 -12.81 -17.02
N ASP A 188 -4.62 -13.80 -16.17
CA ASP A 188 -3.91 -15.03 -16.55
C ASP A 188 -4.65 -15.84 -17.63
N ALA A 189 -5.98 -15.69 -17.72
CA ALA A 189 -6.83 -16.32 -18.72
C ALA A 189 -6.98 -15.48 -20.01
N CYS A 190 -6.24 -14.38 -20.14
CA CYS A 190 -6.33 -13.42 -21.24
C CYS A 190 -7.74 -12.83 -21.43
N ASP A 191 -8.49 -12.60 -20.35
CA ASP A 191 -9.81 -11.96 -20.41
C ASP A 191 -9.69 -10.53 -20.97
N PRO A 192 -10.44 -10.16 -22.02
CA PRO A 192 -10.38 -8.80 -22.58
C PRO A 192 -10.65 -7.68 -21.56
N ARG A 193 -11.36 -7.98 -20.47
CA ARG A 193 -11.67 -7.01 -19.40
C ARG A 193 -10.44 -6.57 -18.59
N THR A 194 -9.33 -7.30 -18.68
CA THR A 194 -8.10 -7.03 -17.90
C THR A 194 -6.95 -6.50 -18.76
N MET A 195 -7.18 -6.24 -20.05
CA MET A 195 -6.15 -5.75 -20.97
C MET A 195 -5.97 -4.23 -20.81
N LEU A 196 -5.17 -3.84 -19.83
CA LEU A 196 -4.80 -2.45 -19.54
C LEU A 196 -3.41 -2.14 -20.09
N PRO A 197 -3.16 -0.92 -20.60
CA PRO A 197 -1.89 -0.57 -21.23
C PRO A 197 -0.69 -0.63 -20.27
N ASP A 198 -0.92 -0.33 -18.99
CA ASP A 198 0.12 -0.20 -17.97
C ASP A 198 0.27 -1.44 -17.09
N VAL A 199 -0.44 -2.54 -17.40
CA VAL A 199 -0.25 -3.83 -16.74
C VAL A 199 0.44 -4.80 -17.69
N ALA A 200 1.50 -5.45 -17.21
CA ALA A 200 2.25 -6.40 -18.01
C ALA A 200 1.33 -7.52 -18.53
N PRO A 201 1.47 -7.95 -19.81
CA PRO A 201 0.62 -8.99 -20.36
C PRO A 201 0.80 -10.32 -19.62
N PRO A 202 -0.22 -11.19 -19.62
CA PRO A 202 -0.10 -12.52 -19.02
C PRO A 202 1.02 -13.33 -19.70
N MET A 203 1.80 -14.06 -18.90
CA MET A 203 2.90 -14.92 -19.37
C MET A 203 2.43 -16.24 -20.00
#